data_AF-A0A0M3JNZ5-F1
#
_entry.id   AF-A0A0M3JNZ5-F1
#
_cell.length_a   1.000
_cell.length_b   1.000
_cell.length_c   1.000
_cell.angle_alpha   90.00
_cell.angle_beta   90.00
_cell.angle_gamma   90.00
#
_symmetry.space_group_name_H-M   'P 1'
#
loop_
_entity.id
_entity.type
_entity.pdbx_description
1 polymer ?
#
loop_
_entity_poly.entity_id
_entity_poly.type
_entity_poly.pdbx_seq_one_letter_code
_entity_poly.pdbx_strand_id
1 'polypeptide(L)'
;LIEIISNASEFESMPIRYKEDIVLKQLADKLSSQHKFHKFSDPHVKVNLLMNAHLSRIQLSAELNKDTELVVLKAIRLVQACVDVLS
;
A
#
# COMPACT_ATOMS: atom_id res chain seq x y z
N LEU A 1 -11.15 5.15 2.73
CA LEU A 1 -10.40 5.95 1.73
C LEU A 1 -9.10 5.26 1.27
N ILE A 2 -8.19 4.85 2.18
CA ILE A 2 -6.95 4.13 1.80
C ILE A 2 -7.25 2.86 0.99
N GLU A 3 -8.25 2.08 1.39
CA GLU A 3 -8.68 0.90 0.64
C GLU A 3 -9.15 1.23 -0.78
N ILE A 4 -9.86 2.34 -0.97
CA ILE A 4 -10.31 2.78 -2.31
C ILE A 4 -9.10 3.18 -3.16
N ILE A 5 -8.18 3.99 -2.61
CA ILE A 5 -6.99 4.46 -3.33
C ILE A 5 -6.06 3.29 -3.68
N SER A 6 -5.82 2.39 -2.75
CA SER A 6 -4.93 1.22 -2.98
C SER A 6 -5.46 0.25 -4.03
N ASN A 7 -6.77 0.21 -4.26
CA ASN A 7 -7.41 -0.57 -5.32
C ASN A 7 -7.46 0.16 -6.69
N ALA A 8 -6.84 1.34 -6.82
CA ALA A 8 -6.79 2.04 -8.10
C ALA A 8 -5.95 1.28 -9.14
N SER A 9 -6.38 1.31 -10.40
CA SER A 9 -5.75 0.61 -11.54
C SER A 9 -4.28 0.98 -11.76
N GLU A 10 -3.88 2.19 -11.36
CA GLU A 10 -2.53 2.72 -11.44
C GLU A 10 -1.50 1.93 -10.62
N PHE A 11 -1.99 1.08 -9.70
CA PHE A 11 -1.20 0.21 -8.83
C PHE A 11 -1.18 -1.26 -9.27
N GLU A 12 -1.92 -1.64 -10.31
CA GLU A 12 -1.93 -3.03 -10.82
C GLU A 12 -0.54 -3.49 -11.27
N SER A 13 0.27 -2.56 -11.77
CA SER A 13 1.65 -2.79 -12.22
C SER A 13 2.69 -2.82 -11.08
N MET A 14 2.28 -2.69 -9.81
CA MET A 14 3.23 -2.72 -8.70
C MET A 14 3.94 -4.09 -8.62
N PRO A 15 5.29 -4.12 -8.59
CA PRO A 15 6.02 -5.36 -8.62
C PRO A 15 5.78 -6.15 -7.33
N ILE A 16 5.51 -7.45 -7.47
CA ILE A 16 5.51 -8.42 -6.38
C ILE A 16 6.75 -9.29 -6.54
N ARG A 17 7.68 -9.17 -5.60
CA ARG A 17 8.96 -9.91 -5.63
C ARG A 17 8.77 -11.31 -5.04
N TYR A 18 9.67 -12.22 -5.40
CA TYR A 18 9.65 -13.59 -4.86
C TYR A 18 9.82 -13.58 -3.33
N LYS A 19 8.96 -14.32 -2.61
CA LYS A 19 8.91 -14.40 -1.13
C LYS A 19 8.59 -13.08 -0.40
N GLU A 20 8.11 -12.07 -1.11
CA GLU A 20 7.73 -10.79 -0.51
C GLU A 20 6.45 -10.92 0.35
N ASP A 21 5.64 -11.95 0.10
CA ASP A 21 4.42 -12.28 0.84
C ASP A 21 4.66 -12.47 2.35
N ILE A 22 5.80 -13.07 2.72
CA ILE A 22 6.17 -13.30 4.12
C ILE A 22 6.46 -11.95 4.82
N VAL A 23 7.16 -11.05 4.13
CA VAL A 23 7.52 -9.73 4.67
C VAL A 23 6.27 -8.86 4.80
N LEU A 24 5.39 -8.89 3.80
CA LEU A 24 4.12 -8.17 3.82
C LEU A 24 3.18 -8.69 4.93
N LYS A 25 3.17 -10.00 5.17
CA LYS A 25 2.43 -10.58 6.29
C LYS A 25 2.95 -10.09 7.64
N GLN A 26 4.27 -10.10 7.85
CA GLN A 26 4.86 -9.55 9.08
C GLN A 26 4.58 -8.06 9.26
N LEU A 27 4.53 -7.30 8.17
CA LEU A 27 4.15 -5.89 8.20
C LEU A 27 2.68 -5.71 8.60
N ALA A 28 1.79 -6.54 8.06
CA ALA A 28 0.37 -6.52 8.41
C ALA A 28 0.14 -6.80 9.90
N ASP A 29 0.86 -7.77 10.46
CA ASP A 29 0.79 -8.11 11.89
C ASP A 29 1.21 -6.91 12.77
N LYS A 30 2.20 -6.11 12.34
CA LYS A 30 2.64 -4.90 13.05
C LYS A 30 1.66 -3.73 12.96
N LEU A 31 0.90 -3.65 11.87
CA LEU A 31 -0.04 -2.54 11.61
C LEU A 31 -1.36 -2.65 12.41
N SER A 32 -1.47 -3.61 13.33
CA SER A 32 -2.69 -3.86 14.13
C SER A 32 -3.93 -3.95 13.23
N SER A 33 -3.86 -4.87 12.26
CA SER A 33 -4.81 -4.89 11.14
C SER A 33 -6.23 -5.25 11.61
N GLN A 34 -7.08 -4.23 11.72
CA GLN A 34 -8.55 -4.38 11.72
C GLN A 34 -9.04 -5.06 10.42
N HIS A 35 -8.21 -5.07 9.37
CA HIS A 35 -8.53 -5.63 8.06
C HIS A 35 -7.88 -7.01 7.87
N LYS A 36 -8.68 -7.98 7.41
CA LYS A 36 -8.19 -9.29 6.99
C LYS A 36 -7.70 -9.18 5.55
N PHE A 37 -6.38 -9.16 5.36
CA PHE A 37 -5.80 -9.26 4.02
C PHE A 37 -5.88 -10.71 3.52
N HIS A 38 -6.44 -10.90 2.33
CA HIS A 38 -6.72 -12.24 1.80
C HIS A 38 -5.55 -12.83 0.99
N LYS A 39 -4.73 -11.99 0.34
CA LYS A 39 -3.63 -12.45 -0.54
C LYS A 39 -2.46 -11.46 -0.56
N PHE A 40 -1.35 -11.79 0.09
CA PHE A 40 -0.15 -10.93 0.12
C PHE A 40 0.64 -10.89 -1.19
N SER A 41 0.26 -11.71 -2.18
CA SER A 41 0.81 -11.62 -3.54
C SER A 41 0.03 -10.65 -4.43
N ASP A 42 -0.95 -9.93 -3.89
CA ASP A 42 -1.77 -8.96 -4.62
C ASP A 42 -1.09 -7.56 -4.56
N PRO A 43 -0.82 -6.91 -5.71
CA PRO A 43 -0.32 -5.54 -5.78
C PRO A 43 -1.11 -4.55 -4.92
N HIS A 44 -2.44 -4.63 -4.91
CA HIS A 44 -3.30 -3.72 -4.16
C HIS A 44 -3.17 -3.89 -2.65
N VAL A 45 -3.02 -5.15 -2.20
CA VAL A 45 -2.73 -5.47 -0.78
C VAL A 45 -1.37 -4.89 -0.39
N LYS A 46 -0.35 -5.03 -1.23
CA LYS A 46 0.97 -4.44 -1.00
C LYS A 46 0.87 -2.91 -0.88
N VAL A 47 0.19 -2.25 -1.82
CA VAL A 47 0.00 -0.78 -1.78
C VAL A 47 -0.71 -0.34 -0.51
N ASN A 48 -1.79 -1.02 -0.12
CA ASN A 48 -2.52 -0.72 1.10
C ASN A 48 -1.62 -0.80 2.35
N LEU A 49 -0.82 -1.86 2.46
CA LEU A 49 0.13 -2.03 3.57
C LEU A 49 1.20 -0.96 3.58
N LEU A 50 1.79 -0.62 2.43
CA LEU A 50 2.83 0.40 2.33
C LEU A 50 2.29 1.79 2.70
N MET A 51 1.07 2.14 2.28
CA MET A 51 0.42 3.39 2.67
C MET A 51 0.19 3.47 4.18
N ASN A 52 -0.34 2.40 4.79
CA ASN A 52 -0.53 2.37 6.23
C ASN A 52 0.82 2.42 6.99
N ALA A 53 1.82 1.68 6.53
CA ALA A 53 3.17 1.72 7.09
C ALA A 53 3.78 3.13 7.04
N HIS A 54 3.60 3.84 5.91
CA HIS A 54 4.05 5.22 5.75
C HIS A 54 3.37 6.16 6.75
N LEU A 55 2.04 6.09 6.88
CA LEU A 55 1.27 6.90 7.82
C LEU A 55 1.61 6.60 9.28
N SER A 56 1.88 5.33 9.59
CA SER A 56 2.33 4.88 10.91
C SER A 56 3.84 5.09 11.16
N ARG A 57 4.58 5.63 10.18
CA ARG A 57 6.04 5.85 10.24
C ARG A 57 6.83 4.59 10.61
N ILE A 58 6.37 3.43 10.14
CA ILE A 58 7.07 2.15 10.34
C ILE A 58 8.32 2.12 9.46
N GLN A 59 9.44 1.72 10.05
CA GLN A 59 10.68 1.55 9.30
C GLN A 59 10.63 0.29 8.43
N LEU A 60 10.79 0.47 7.12
CA LEU A 60 10.77 -0.59 6.12
C LEU A 60 12.19 -0.90 5.62
N SER A 61 12.34 -2.02 4.92
CA SER A 61 13.56 -2.32 4.16
C SER A 61 13.76 -1.30 3.03
N ALA A 62 14.99 -1.17 2.54
CA ALA A 62 15.31 -0.25 1.45
C ALA A 62 14.46 -0.47 0.19
N GLU A 63 14.16 -1.73 -0.15
CA GLU A 63 13.34 -2.06 -1.31
C GLU A 63 11.87 -1.65 -1.13
N LEU A 64 11.28 -1.93 0.04
CA LEU A 64 9.90 -1.54 0.33
C LEU A 64 9.76 -0.02 0.49
N ASN A 65 10.79 0.67 0.98
CA ASN A 65 10.81 2.14 1.01
C ASN A 65 10.78 2.73 -0.40
N LYS A 66 11.57 2.19 -1.35
CA LYS A 66 11.50 2.62 -2.75
C LYS A 66 10.11 2.41 -3.36
N ASP A 67 9.49 1.28 -3.08
CA ASP A 67 8.11 1.02 -3.54
C ASP A 67 7.12 1.99 -2.88
N THR A 68 7.33 2.34 -1.61
CA THR A 68 6.49 3.29 -0.87
C THR A 68 6.58 4.69 -1.46
N GLU A 69 7.77 5.15 -1.84
CA GLU A 69 7.95 6.44 -2.52
C GLU A 69 7.14 6.52 -3.81
N LEU A 70 7.17 5.47 -4.63
CA LEU A 70 6.38 5.38 -5.86
C LEU A 70 4.87 5.41 -5.57
N VAL A 71 4.44 4.69 -4.54
CA VAL A 71 3.04 4.65 -4.10
C VAL A 71 2.57 6.02 -3.64
N VAL A 72 3.33 6.69 -2.77
CA VAL A 72 2.96 7.99 -2.21
C VAL A 72 2.88 9.06 -3.30
N LEU A 73 3.83 9.08 -4.24
CA LEU A 73 3.82 10.02 -5.36
C LEU A 73 2.55 9.88 -6.23
N LYS A 74 2.11 8.65 -6.51
CA LYS A 74 0.87 8.39 -7.24
C LYS A 74 -0.37 8.69 -6.40
N ALA A 75 -0.33 8.37 -5.10
CA ALA A 75 -1.47 8.53 -4.19
C ALA A 75 -1.90 9.99 -4.01
N ILE A 76 -0.97 10.96 -4.04
CA ILE A 76 -1.31 12.39 -3.92
C ILE A 76 -2.35 12.81 -4.97
N ARG A 77 -2.14 12.41 -6.24
CA ARG A 77 -3.05 12.73 -7.34
C ARG A 77 -4.42 12.06 -7.17
N LEU A 78 -4.43 10.82 -6.67
CA LEU A 78 -5.67 10.08 -6.42
C LEU A 78 -6.47 10.65 -5.25
N VAL A 79 -5.79 11.09 -4.18
CA VAL A 79 -6.43 11.77 -3.05
C VAL A 79 -7.11 13.06 -3.52
N GLN A 80 -6.42 13.87 -4.34
CA GLN A 80 -7.02 15.09 -4.89
C GLN A 80 -8.25 14.79 -5.75
N ALA A 81 -8.17 13.82 -6.66
CA ALA A 81 -9.32 13.41 -7.46
C ALA A 81 -10.50 12.92 -6.60
N CYS A 82 -10.24 12.18 -5.52
CA CYS A 82 -11.30 11.78 -4.58
C CYS A 82 -11.93 12.98 -3.87
N VAL A 83 -11.16 14.01 -3.53
CA VAL A 83 -11.69 15.25 -2.92
C VAL A 83 -12.58 15.99 -3.91
N ASP A 84 -12.12 16.16 -5.16
CA ASP A 84 -12.85 16.89 -6.21
C ASP A 84 -14.20 16.23 -6.57
N VAL A 85 -14.30 14.90 -6.47
CA VAL A 85 -15.54 14.15 -6.74
C VAL A 85 -16.54 14.21 -5.58
N LEU A 86 -16.04 14.37 -4.35
CA LEU A 86 -16.87 14.36 -3.14
C LEU A 86 -17.32 15.77 -2.72
N SER A 87 -16.72 16.83 -3.26
CA SER A 87 -17.07 18.24 -3.01
C SER A 87 -18.17 18.74 -3.94
#